data_AF-A0A183FF40-F1
#
_entry.id   AF-A0A183FF40-F1
#
_cell.length_a   1.000
_cell.length_b   1.000
_cell.length_c   1.000
_cell.angle_alpha   90.00
_cell.angle_beta   90.00
_cell.angle_gamma   90.00
#
_symmetry.space_group_name_H-M   'P 1'
#
loop_
_entity.id
_entity.type
_entity.pdbx_description
1 polymer ?
#
loop_
_entity_poly.entity_id
_entity_poly.type
_entity_poly.pdbx_seq_one_letter_code
_entity_poly.pdbx_strand_id
1 'polypeptide(L)'
;MLGTLSVIYLLCFNASRLFECGVNMDFSNKLSPHYVHGASWNFPALTGMLTMSYFIHNAILTMLRNQRNPENNIRDLSIAFGLVAFSYTFVAATFYMAFPLDRKCIGDNLLNNFRADYPMSAVARVVIFFQLLTILPLILYFIRSQLSCAFYGKSWPGLPRVLGLNGIIVCAGVLTAIFFPEIGSIIRYFGAFSGMMYTYALPCLVYMRQEYLAGQLTSFKIAAHSVIIAFGVVNLVAQFLIH
;
A
#
# COMPACT_ATOMS: atom_id res chain seq x y z
N MET A 1 -14.33 -13.54 -2.36
CA MET A 1 -14.07 -14.08 -3.72
C MET A 1 -13.99 -13.00 -4.80
N LEU A 2 -14.77 -11.91 -4.75
CA LEU A 2 -14.64 -10.79 -5.69
C LEU A 2 -13.22 -10.18 -5.72
N GLY A 3 -12.57 -10.04 -4.56
CA GLY A 3 -11.19 -9.54 -4.49
C GLY A 3 -10.17 -10.41 -5.23
N THR A 4 -10.25 -11.74 -5.10
CA THR A 4 -9.35 -12.65 -5.81
C THR A 4 -9.59 -12.63 -7.33
N LEU A 5 -10.86 -12.56 -7.76
CA LEU A 5 -11.20 -12.43 -9.18
C LEU A 5 -10.63 -11.14 -9.79
N SER A 6 -10.75 -10.02 -9.08
CA SER A 6 -10.19 -8.73 -9.48
C SER A 6 -8.67 -8.77 -9.67
N VAL A 7 -7.95 -9.35 -8.70
CA VAL A 7 -6.48 -9.46 -8.77
C VAL A 7 -6.05 -10.36 -9.93
N ILE A 8 -6.68 -11.53 -10.10
CA ILE A 8 -6.37 -12.44 -11.21
C ILE A 8 -6.65 -11.75 -12.54
N TYR A 9 -7.77 -11.05 -12.66
CA TYR A 9 -8.12 -10.30 -13.86
C TYR A 9 -7.06 -9.25 -14.19
N LEU A 10 -6.59 -8.47 -13.21
CA LEU A 10 -5.55 -7.46 -13.40
C LEU A 10 -4.20 -8.08 -13.80
N LEU A 11 -3.83 -9.24 -13.24
CA LEU A 11 -2.60 -9.95 -13.62
C LEU A 11 -2.67 -10.43 -15.07
N CYS A 12 -3.77 -11.08 -15.46
CA CYS A 12 -4.01 -11.53 -16.83
C CYS A 12 -4.05 -10.34 -17.81
N PHE A 13 -4.69 -9.23 -17.40
CA PHE A 13 -4.75 -8.00 -18.18
C PHE A 13 -3.37 -7.42 -18.46
N ASN A 14 -2.54 -7.25 -17.44
CA ASN A 14 -1.19 -6.72 -17.65
C ASN A 14 -0.32 -7.66 -18.50
N ALA A 15 -0.46 -8.98 -18.30
CA ALA A 15 0.24 -9.96 -19.12
C ALA A 15 -0.17 -9.85 -20.60
N SER A 16 -1.47 -9.81 -20.92
CA SER A 16 -1.94 -9.69 -22.31
C SER A 16 -1.47 -8.39 -22.96
N ARG A 17 -1.43 -7.28 -22.21
CA ARG A 17 -0.91 -6.00 -22.71
C ARG A 17 0.56 -6.05 -23.07
N LEU A 18 1.39 -6.74 -22.28
CA LEU A 18 2.79 -6.92 -22.63
C LEU A 18 2.95 -7.69 -23.94
N PHE A 19 2.14 -8.73 -24.16
CA PHE A 19 2.16 -9.49 -25.41
C PHE A 19 1.69 -8.67 -26.62
N GLU A 20 0.67 -7.83 -26.47
CA GLU A 20 0.15 -6.99 -27.55
C GLU A 20 1.05 -5.79 -27.89
N CYS A 21 1.61 -5.12 -26.88
CA CYS A 21 2.39 -3.89 -27.06
C CYS A 21 3.89 -4.12 -27.22
N GLY A 22 4.37 -5.31 -26.90
CA GLY A 22 5.81 -5.61 -26.86
C GLY A 22 6.54 -4.86 -25.75
N VAL A 23 7.87 -4.93 -25.79
CA VAL A 23 8.76 -4.24 -24.85
C VAL A 23 9.24 -2.95 -25.48
N ASN A 24 8.79 -1.82 -24.94
CA ASN A 24 9.06 -0.48 -25.45
C ASN A 24 10.10 0.23 -24.58
N MET A 25 11.27 -0.35 -24.32
CA MET A 25 12.32 0.26 -23.47
C MET A 25 13.59 0.59 -24.24
N ASP A 26 14.10 1.80 -24.06
CA ASP A 26 15.41 2.23 -24.55
C ASP A 26 16.27 2.71 -23.36
N PHE A 27 17.50 2.20 -23.27
CA PHE A 27 18.46 2.57 -22.23
C PHE A 27 19.63 3.40 -22.77
N SER A 28 19.75 3.53 -24.09
CA SER A 28 20.91 4.14 -24.74
C SER A 28 20.61 5.54 -25.22
N ASN A 29 19.44 5.77 -25.83
CA ASN A 29 19.11 7.05 -26.44
C ASN A 29 18.31 7.96 -25.50
N LYS A 30 18.98 8.95 -24.90
CA LYS A 30 18.37 9.95 -24.00
C LYS A 30 17.30 10.83 -24.65
N LEU A 31 17.29 10.93 -25.98
CA LEU A 31 16.31 11.71 -26.75
C LEU A 31 15.08 10.90 -27.14
N SER A 32 15.11 9.58 -26.93
CA SER A 32 13.97 8.71 -27.23
C SER A 32 12.86 8.94 -26.19
N PRO A 33 11.59 9.02 -26.60
CA PRO A 33 10.45 8.98 -25.66
C PRO A 33 10.41 7.65 -24.88
N HIS A 34 11.19 6.65 -25.32
CA HIS A 34 11.34 5.37 -24.66
C HIS A 34 12.47 5.28 -23.64
N TYR A 35 13.15 6.40 -23.37
CA TYR A 35 14.30 6.42 -22.48
C TYR A 35 13.93 6.11 -21.01
N VAL A 36 14.62 5.14 -20.43
CA VAL A 36 14.47 4.75 -19.03
C VAL A 36 15.58 5.40 -18.19
N HIS A 37 15.20 6.20 -17.20
CA HIS A 37 16.14 6.77 -16.25
C HIS A 37 16.56 5.71 -15.23
N GLY A 38 17.86 5.46 -15.09
CA GLY A 38 18.37 4.46 -14.13
C GLY A 38 18.13 4.81 -12.66
N ALA A 39 18.03 6.10 -12.33
CA ALA A 39 17.69 6.59 -10.99
C ALA A 39 16.90 7.90 -11.09
N SER A 40 15.98 8.10 -10.16
CA SER A 40 15.17 9.31 -10.04
C SER A 40 15.21 9.84 -8.61
N TRP A 41 15.28 11.15 -8.45
CA TRP A 41 15.17 11.81 -7.14
C TRP A 41 13.80 11.65 -6.49
N ASN A 42 12.78 11.27 -7.28
CA ASN A 42 11.43 10.98 -6.78
C ASN A 42 11.28 9.56 -6.22
N PHE A 43 12.38 8.81 -6.05
CA PHE A 43 12.34 7.47 -5.45
C PHE A 43 11.67 7.41 -4.06
N PRO A 44 11.70 8.46 -3.19
CA PRO A 44 11.02 8.37 -1.90
C PRO A 44 9.50 8.23 -2.08
N ALA A 45 8.93 8.67 -3.20
CA ALA A 45 7.52 8.44 -3.46
C ALA A 45 7.16 6.96 -3.54
N LEU A 46 8.04 6.18 -4.16
CA LEU A 46 7.89 4.74 -4.23
C LEU A 46 8.00 4.12 -2.83
N THR A 47 8.95 4.55 -2.00
CA THR A 47 9.11 3.97 -0.65
C THR A 47 7.90 4.24 0.23
N GLY A 48 7.30 5.44 0.16
CA GLY A 48 6.05 5.77 0.85
C GLY A 48 4.88 4.89 0.38
N MET A 49 4.71 4.73 -0.93
CA MET A 49 3.66 3.86 -1.48
C MET A 49 3.84 2.40 -1.09
N LEU A 50 5.05 1.85 -1.22
CA LEU A 50 5.36 0.46 -0.85
C LEU A 50 5.11 0.21 0.64
N THR A 51 5.38 1.20 1.50
CA THR A 51 5.10 1.09 2.93
C THR A 51 3.61 0.86 3.20
N MET A 52 2.73 1.55 2.47
CA MET A 52 1.29 1.31 2.53
C MET A 52 0.90 -0.05 1.91
N SER A 53 1.52 -0.42 0.79
CA SER A 53 1.21 -1.69 0.10
C SER A 53 1.55 -2.93 0.94
N TYR A 54 2.63 -2.88 1.72
CA TYR A 54 3.04 -3.96 2.63
C TYR A 54 2.46 -3.82 4.04
N PHE A 55 1.40 -3.03 4.21
CA PHE A 55 0.84 -2.73 5.51
C PHE A 55 -0.19 -3.77 5.97
N ILE A 56 0.28 -4.81 6.69
CA ILE A 56 -0.59 -5.77 7.39
C ILE A 56 -0.29 -5.86 8.90
N HIS A 57 0.69 -5.10 9.37
CA HIS A 57 1.21 -5.13 10.75
C HIS A 57 0.13 -5.00 11.83
N ASN A 58 -0.96 -4.27 11.55
CA ASN A 58 -2.06 -4.07 12.51
C ASN A 58 -2.97 -5.30 12.68
N ALA A 59 -3.04 -6.19 11.68
CA ALA A 59 -3.94 -7.35 11.67
C ALA A 59 -3.21 -8.68 11.65
N ILE A 60 -1.88 -8.67 11.52
CA ILE A 60 -1.07 -9.87 11.40
C ILE A 60 -1.17 -10.77 12.64
N LEU A 61 -1.17 -10.20 13.84
CA LEU A 61 -1.24 -10.97 15.08
C LEU A 61 -2.57 -11.71 15.22
N THR A 62 -3.69 -11.06 14.88
CA THR A 62 -5.01 -11.69 14.93
C THR A 62 -5.16 -12.76 13.85
N MET A 63 -4.57 -12.55 12.67
CA MET A 63 -4.54 -13.54 11.60
C MET A 63 -3.73 -14.79 11.98
N LEU A 64 -2.50 -14.61 12.48
CA LEU A 64 -1.60 -15.71 12.84
C LEU A 64 -2.12 -16.52 14.05
N ARG A 65 -2.94 -15.92 14.91
CA ARG A 65 -3.54 -16.61 16.06
C ARG A 65 -4.54 -17.71 15.66
N ASN A 66 -5.09 -17.64 14.45
CA ASN A 66 -6.06 -18.60 13.93
C ASN A 66 -5.40 -19.70 13.07
N GLN A 67 -4.06 -19.74 12.98
CA GLN A 67 -3.34 -20.77 12.23
C GLN A 67 -3.45 -22.13 12.92
N ARG A 68 -3.70 -23.18 12.13
CA ARG A 68 -3.76 -24.56 12.63
C ARG A 68 -2.39 -25.06 13.11
N ASN A 69 -1.33 -24.61 12.45
CA ASN A 69 0.06 -25.06 12.61
C ASN A 69 0.97 -23.84 12.90
N PRO A 70 0.94 -23.27 14.12
CA PRO A 70 1.61 -22.01 14.45
C PRO A 70 3.14 -22.06 14.36
N GLU A 71 3.75 -23.24 14.41
CA GLU A 71 5.20 -23.43 14.23
C GLU A 71 5.68 -23.00 12.83
N ASN A 72 4.79 -23.02 11.83
CA ASN A 72 5.10 -22.62 10.47
C ASN A 72 4.85 -21.13 10.17
N ASN A 73 4.41 -20.35 11.17
CA ASN A 73 4.00 -18.95 10.97
C ASN A 73 5.06 -18.09 10.27
N ILE A 74 6.33 -18.23 10.65
CA ILE A 74 7.43 -17.44 10.05
C ILE A 74 7.62 -17.80 8.58
N ARG A 75 7.58 -19.10 8.25
CA ARG A 75 7.69 -19.60 6.88
C ARG A 75 6.54 -19.08 6.03
N ASP A 76 5.32 -19.27 6.51
CA ASP A 76 4.10 -18.92 5.77
C ASP A 76 4.01 -17.41 5.54
N LEU A 77 4.42 -16.61 6.53
CA LEU A 77 4.51 -15.16 6.41
C LEU A 77 5.55 -14.73 5.38
N SER A 78 6.73 -15.35 5.40
CA SER A 78 7.82 -15.03 4.47
C SER A 78 7.44 -15.36 3.02
N ILE A 79 6.80 -16.52 2.81
CA ILE A 79 6.26 -16.92 1.50
C ILE A 79 5.18 -15.94 1.05
N ALA A 80 4.27 -15.54 1.95
CA ALA A 80 3.23 -14.58 1.62
C ALA A 80 3.79 -13.23 1.16
N PHE A 81 4.74 -12.64 1.91
CA PHE A 81 5.39 -11.40 1.50
C PHE A 81 6.19 -11.55 0.21
N GLY A 82 6.85 -12.70 -0.02
CA GLY A 82 7.53 -13.00 -1.27
C GLY A 82 6.58 -13.04 -2.48
N LEU A 83 5.42 -13.67 -2.33
CA LEU A 83 4.38 -13.71 -3.37
C LEU A 83 3.79 -12.33 -3.64
N VAL A 84 3.53 -11.54 -2.59
CA VAL A 84 3.08 -10.15 -2.73
C VAL A 84 4.12 -9.33 -3.51
N ALA A 85 5.40 -9.44 -3.14
CA ALA A 85 6.48 -8.75 -3.83
C ALA A 85 6.61 -9.14 -5.30
N PHE A 86 6.48 -10.43 -5.60
CA PHE A 86 6.44 -10.90 -6.97
C PHE A 86 5.25 -10.29 -7.72
N SER A 87 4.05 -10.32 -7.15
CA SER A 87 2.84 -9.79 -7.82
C SER A 87 2.93 -8.30 -8.13
N TYR A 88 3.43 -7.49 -7.19
CA TYR A 88 3.58 -6.05 -7.36
C TYR A 88 4.66 -5.73 -8.39
N THR A 89 5.79 -6.42 -8.32
CA THR A 89 6.88 -6.25 -9.27
C THR A 89 6.46 -6.69 -10.67
N PHE A 90 5.70 -7.79 -10.79
CA PHE A 90 5.19 -8.27 -12.06
C PHE A 90 4.29 -7.24 -12.73
N VAL A 91 3.28 -6.71 -12.03
CA VAL A 91 2.38 -5.69 -12.58
C VAL A 91 3.14 -4.42 -12.93
N ALA A 92 3.99 -3.92 -12.02
CA ALA A 92 4.75 -2.69 -12.25
C ALA A 92 5.70 -2.84 -13.44
N ALA A 93 6.47 -3.92 -13.51
CA ALA A 93 7.44 -4.14 -14.58
C ALA A 93 6.75 -4.37 -15.93
N THR A 94 5.76 -5.26 -16.00
CA THR A 94 5.05 -5.56 -17.26
C THR A 94 4.38 -4.31 -17.84
N PHE A 95 3.71 -3.53 -17.00
CA PHE A 95 3.09 -2.27 -17.43
C PHE A 95 4.12 -1.23 -17.85
N TYR A 96 5.18 -1.02 -17.05
CA TYR A 96 6.23 -0.06 -17.35
C TYR A 96 6.97 -0.39 -18.65
N MET A 97 7.22 -1.67 -18.91
CA MET A 97 7.86 -2.16 -20.14
C MET A 97 6.96 -2.01 -21.37
N ALA A 98 5.66 -2.27 -21.23
CA ALA A 98 4.71 -2.22 -22.32
C ALA A 98 4.27 -0.80 -22.70
N PHE A 99 4.53 0.19 -21.85
CA PHE A 99 4.00 1.54 -21.99
C PHE A 99 4.54 2.25 -23.25
N PRO A 100 3.67 2.66 -24.21
CA PRO A 100 4.10 3.18 -25.50
C PRO A 100 4.39 4.69 -25.53
N LEU A 101 4.12 5.42 -24.45
CA LEU A 101 4.31 6.87 -24.36
C LEU A 101 5.46 7.23 -23.41
N ASP A 102 5.74 8.52 -23.28
CA ASP A 102 6.67 9.02 -22.26
C ASP A 102 6.20 8.59 -20.85
N ARG A 103 7.11 8.08 -20.02
CA ARG A 103 6.82 7.53 -18.71
C ARG A 103 6.31 8.58 -17.73
N LYS A 104 6.54 9.86 -18.02
CA LYS A 104 5.92 10.97 -17.28
C LYS A 104 4.39 10.99 -17.41
N CYS A 105 3.83 10.38 -18.46
CA CYS A 105 2.40 10.29 -18.67
C CYS A 105 1.72 9.15 -17.89
N ILE A 106 2.50 8.30 -17.19
CA ILE A 106 1.93 7.23 -16.37
C ILE A 106 1.19 7.85 -15.19
N GLY A 107 -0.14 7.76 -15.20
CA GLY A 107 -0.96 8.17 -14.08
C GLY A 107 -0.88 7.19 -12.90
N ASP A 108 -1.06 7.70 -11.68
CA ASP A 108 -1.03 6.93 -10.42
C ASP A 108 -1.92 5.69 -10.43
N ASN A 109 -3.10 5.81 -11.05
CA ASN A 109 -4.00 4.69 -11.26
C ASN A 109 -3.74 4.08 -12.63
N LEU A 110 -3.29 2.82 -12.62
CA LEU A 110 -3.08 2.00 -13.81
C LEU A 110 -4.19 2.16 -14.85
N LEU A 111 -5.45 2.08 -14.42
CA LEU A 111 -6.61 2.07 -15.31
C LEU A 111 -6.91 3.45 -15.93
N ASN A 112 -6.40 4.54 -15.35
CA ASN A 112 -6.55 5.88 -15.92
C ASN A 112 -5.69 6.09 -17.17
N ASN A 113 -4.69 5.23 -17.39
CA ASN A 113 -3.88 5.24 -18.60
C ASN A 113 -4.59 4.62 -19.82
N PHE A 114 -5.77 4.05 -19.62
CA PHE A 114 -6.59 3.46 -20.68
C PHE A 114 -7.84 4.30 -20.91
N ARG A 115 -8.28 4.35 -22.17
CA ARG A 115 -9.55 4.98 -22.53
C ARG A 115 -10.71 4.27 -21.84
N ALA A 116 -11.74 5.04 -21.46
CA ALA A 116 -12.90 4.53 -20.73
C ALA A 116 -13.75 3.54 -21.57
N ASP A 117 -13.71 3.64 -22.89
CA ASP A 117 -14.42 2.78 -23.84
C ASP A 117 -13.67 1.47 -24.16
N TYR A 118 -12.44 1.31 -23.68
CA TYR A 118 -11.68 0.08 -23.93
C TYR A 118 -12.26 -1.10 -23.12
N PRO A 119 -12.75 -2.16 -23.78
CA PRO A 119 -13.55 -3.20 -23.11
C PRO A 119 -12.87 -3.85 -21.91
N MET A 120 -11.57 -4.17 -22.02
CA MET A 120 -10.84 -4.85 -20.96
C MET A 120 -10.60 -3.95 -19.73
N SER A 121 -10.37 -2.64 -19.96
CA SER A 121 -10.29 -1.66 -18.86
C SER A 121 -11.66 -1.41 -18.24
N ALA A 122 -12.73 -1.35 -19.04
CA ALA A 122 -14.09 -1.19 -18.55
C ALA A 122 -14.50 -2.36 -17.64
N VAL A 123 -14.20 -3.60 -18.04
CA VAL A 123 -14.45 -4.80 -17.21
C VAL A 123 -13.63 -4.76 -15.92
N ALA A 124 -12.33 -4.41 -15.98
CA ALA A 124 -11.52 -4.23 -14.75
C ALA A 124 -12.16 -3.21 -13.79
N ARG A 125 -12.59 -2.06 -14.30
CA ARG A 125 -13.22 -0.99 -13.50
C ARG A 125 -14.51 -1.49 -12.83
N VAL A 126 -15.35 -2.24 -13.53
CA VAL A 126 -16.59 -2.81 -12.96
C VAL A 126 -16.29 -3.85 -11.89
N VAL A 127 -15.35 -4.76 -12.12
CA VAL A 127 -14.98 -5.80 -11.14
C VAL A 127 -14.40 -5.17 -9.87
N ILE A 128 -13.51 -4.18 -10.02
CA ILE A 128 -12.93 -3.43 -8.90
C ILE A 128 -14.02 -2.62 -8.18
N PHE A 129 -14.97 -2.04 -8.90
CA PHE A 129 -16.09 -1.30 -8.30
C PHE A 129 -16.91 -2.19 -7.36
N PHE A 130 -17.31 -3.39 -7.81
CA PHE A 130 -18.01 -4.35 -6.95
C PHE A 130 -17.15 -4.84 -5.79
N GLN A 131 -15.85 -5.05 -6.01
CA GLN A 131 -14.92 -5.34 -4.92
C GLN A 131 -14.92 -4.21 -3.87
N LEU A 132 -14.79 -2.96 -4.28
CA LEU A 132 -14.74 -1.81 -3.36
C LEU A 132 -16.06 -1.61 -2.62
N LEU A 133 -17.21 -1.80 -3.29
CA LEU A 133 -18.52 -1.76 -2.65
C LEU A 133 -18.65 -2.77 -1.50
N THR A 134 -18.05 -3.96 -1.64
CA THR A 134 -18.11 -4.99 -0.58
C THR A 134 -17.09 -4.77 0.53
N ILE A 135 -15.93 -4.20 0.22
CA ILE A 135 -14.85 -3.98 1.20
C ILE A 135 -15.07 -2.69 2.01
N LEU A 136 -15.62 -1.64 1.41
CA LEU A 136 -15.78 -0.34 2.04
C LEU A 136 -16.57 -0.40 3.36
N PRO A 137 -17.73 -1.08 3.47
CA PRO A 137 -18.47 -1.19 4.72
C PRO A 137 -17.65 -1.86 5.83
N LEU A 138 -16.85 -2.87 5.49
CA LEU A 138 -16.01 -3.58 6.43
C LEU A 138 -14.91 -2.67 7.00
N ILE A 139 -14.22 -1.93 6.13
CA ILE A 139 -13.18 -0.96 6.54
C ILE A 139 -13.79 0.16 7.39
N LEU A 140 -14.92 0.72 6.97
CA LEU A 140 -15.61 1.76 7.74
C LEU A 140 -16.04 1.26 9.13
N TYR A 141 -16.51 0.02 9.22
CA TYR A 141 -16.82 -0.60 10.51
C TYR A 141 -15.57 -0.72 11.41
N PHE A 142 -14.43 -1.16 10.85
CA PHE A 142 -13.17 -1.25 11.58
C PHE A 142 -12.70 0.11 12.10
N ILE A 143 -12.66 1.13 11.26
CA ILE A 143 -12.25 2.50 11.63
C ILE A 143 -13.21 3.04 12.70
N ARG A 144 -14.52 2.92 12.47
CA ARG A 144 -15.55 3.37 13.42
C ARG A 144 -15.38 2.70 14.79
N SER A 145 -15.15 1.39 14.81
CA SER A 145 -14.97 0.63 16.06
C SER A 145 -13.72 1.09 16.81
N GLN A 146 -12.59 1.28 16.11
CA GLN A 146 -11.35 1.75 16.72
C GLN A 146 -11.48 3.17 17.28
N LEU A 147 -12.06 4.10 16.52
CA LEU A 147 -12.31 5.47 16.98
C LEU A 147 -13.30 5.51 18.14
N SER A 148 -14.36 4.70 18.09
CA SER A 148 -15.35 4.64 19.18
C SER A 148 -14.73 4.12 20.48
N CYS A 149 -13.90 3.08 20.40
CA CYS A 149 -13.14 2.59 21.55
C CYS A 149 -12.14 3.64 22.07
N ALA A 150 -11.43 4.35 21.18
CA ALA A 150 -10.45 5.36 21.57
C ALA A 150 -11.08 6.58 22.28
N PHE A 151 -12.21 7.08 21.77
CA PHE A 151 -12.86 8.28 22.32
C PHE A 151 -13.83 7.98 23.46
N TYR A 152 -14.54 6.85 23.41
CA TYR A 152 -15.64 6.56 24.34
C TYR A 152 -15.43 5.30 25.18
N GLY A 153 -14.29 4.61 25.04
CA GLY A 153 -13.97 3.38 25.77
C GLY A 153 -14.86 2.18 25.43
N LYS A 154 -15.77 2.31 24.46
CA LYS A 154 -16.74 1.29 24.06
C LYS A 154 -16.87 1.24 22.54
N SER A 155 -16.95 0.03 21.99
CA SER A 155 -17.11 -0.18 20.53
C SER A 155 -18.45 0.37 19.99
N TRP A 156 -19.47 0.45 20.85
CA TRP A 156 -20.78 1.02 20.53
C TRP A 156 -21.22 2.04 21.59
N PRO A 157 -20.94 3.34 21.40
CA PRO A 157 -21.26 4.39 22.38
C PRO A 157 -22.69 4.92 22.26
N GLY A 158 -23.51 4.39 21.33
CA GLY A 158 -24.90 4.79 21.08
C GLY A 158 -25.16 5.29 19.65
N LEU A 159 -26.43 5.20 19.20
CA LEU A 159 -26.85 5.54 17.83
C LEU A 159 -26.43 6.95 17.35
N PRO A 160 -26.66 8.07 18.08
CA PRO A 160 -26.37 9.41 17.57
C PRO A 160 -24.86 9.64 17.38
N ARG A 161 -24.04 9.11 18.30
CA ARG A 161 -22.57 9.22 18.21
C ARG A 161 -22.01 8.41 17.06
N VAL A 162 -22.56 7.21 16.82
CA VAL A 162 -22.17 6.37 15.69
C VAL A 162 -22.56 7.01 14.36
N LEU A 163 -23.79 7.54 14.24
CA LEU A 163 -24.24 8.23 13.03
C LEU A 163 -23.39 9.47 12.75
N GLY A 164 -23.09 10.28 13.77
CA GLY A 164 -22.20 11.43 13.64
C GLY A 164 -20.81 11.04 13.14
N LEU A 165 -20.20 9.99 13.72
CA LEU A 165 -18.88 9.53 13.33
C LEU A 165 -18.84 8.96 11.91
N ASN A 166 -19.86 8.18 11.51
CA ASN A 166 -19.99 7.71 10.13
C ASN A 166 -20.17 8.87 9.15
N GLY A 167 -20.99 9.87 9.51
CA GLY A 167 -21.18 11.08 8.72
C GLY A 167 -19.85 11.82 8.49
N ILE A 168 -19.06 12.02 9.55
CA ILE A 168 -17.74 12.65 9.46
C ILE A 168 -16.81 11.87 8.53
N ILE A 169 -16.73 10.54 8.68
CA ILE A 169 -15.83 9.71 7.85
C ILE A 169 -16.25 9.77 6.37
N VAL A 170 -17.54 9.64 6.07
CA VAL A 170 -18.04 9.70 4.69
C VAL A 170 -17.82 11.10 4.10
N CYS A 171 -18.14 12.16 4.84
CA CYS A 171 -17.91 13.54 4.40
C CYS A 171 -16.42 13.79 4.13
N ALA A 172 -15.51 13.34 5.00
CA ALA A 172 -14.07 13.47 4.78
C ALA A 172 -13.63 12.75 3.50
N GLY A 173 -14.17 11.55 3.23
CA GLY A 173 -13.92 10.81 1.98
C GLY A 173 -14.42 11.55 0.74
N VAL A 174 -15.64 12.11 0.78
CA VAL A 174 -16.22 12.88 -0.33
C VAL A 174 -15.44 14.17 -0.57
N LEU A 175 -15.09 14.91 0.49
CA LEU A 175 -14.28 16.12 0.38
C LEU A 175 -12.90 15.82 -0.23
N THR A 176 -12.25 14.73 0.19
CA THR A 176 -10.97 14.30 -0.39
C THR A 176 -11.14 13.98 -1.88
N ALA A 177 -12.21 13.27 -2.26
CA ALA A 177 -12.47 12.93 -3.66
C ALA A 177 -12.74 14.16 -4.56
N ILE A 178 -13.31 15.23 -4.01
CA ILE A 178 -13.60 16.48 -4.75
C ILE A 178 -12.36 17.37 -4.83
N PHE A 179 -11.68 17.61 -3.71
CA PHE A 179 -10.62 18.62 -3.61
C PHE A 179 -9.21 18.08 -3.85
N PHE A 180 -8.96 16.79 -3.62
CA PHE A 180 -7.62 16.19 -3.73
C PHE A 180 -7.68 14.76 -4.30
N PRO A 181 -8.01 14.58 -5.60
CA PRO A 181 -8.20 13.26 -6.22
C PRO A 181 -6.90 12.53 -6.61
N GLU A 182 -5.74 12.98 -6.12
CA GLU A 182 -4.44 12.36 -6.39
C GLU A 182 -4.17 11.17 -5.47
N ILE A 183 -4.52 9.98 -5.96
CA ILE A 183 -4.43 8.73 -5.17
C ILE A 183 -2.98 8.43 -4.78
N GLY A 184 -2.00 8.67 -5.66
CA GLY A 184 -0.58 8.43 -5.38
C GLY A 184 -0.07 9.27 -4.21
N SER A 185 -0.38 10.57 -4.22
CA SER A 185 -0.06 11.51 -3.14
C SER A 185 -0.65 11.06 -1.80
N ILE A 186 -1.95 10.70 -1.77
CA ILE A 186 -2.62 10.21 -0.56
C ILE A 186 -1.91 8.96 -0.02
N ILE A 187 -1.74 7.93 -0.85
CA ILE A 187 -1.16 6.65 -0.44
C ILE A 187 0.26 6.84 0.09
N ARG A 188 1.07 7.67 -0.59
CA ARG A 188 2.45 7.95 -0.24
C ARG A 188 2.57 8.59 1.15
N TYR A 189 1.80 9.65 1.43
CA TYR A 189 1.85 10.35 2.72
C TYR A 189 1.30 9.49 3.86
N PHE A 190 0.13 8.88 3.67
CA PHE A 190 -0.46 8.00 4.69
C PHE A 190 0.42 6.77 4.94
N GLY A 191 1.01 6.20 3.89
CA GLY A 191 1.95 5.09 3.98
C GLY A 191 3.19 5.43 4.78
N ALA A 192 3.85 6.56 4.45
CA ALA A 192 5.04 6.99 5.18
C ALA A 192 4.75 7.33 6.64
N PHE A 193 3.64 8.03 6.94
CA PHE A 193 3.27 8.40 8.30
C PHE A 193 2.88 7.19 9.16
N SER A 194 1.95 6.36 8.66
CA SER A 194 1.50 5.17 9.39
C SER A 194 2.61 4.12 9.50
N GLY A 195 3.42 3.96 8.47
CA GLY A 195 4.56 3.05 8.47
C GLY A 195 5.66 3.46 9.43
N MET A 196 6.01 4.75 9.49
CA MET A 196 6.98 5.25 10.48
C MET A 196 6.59 4.81 11.89
N MET A 197 5.31 4.94 12.25
CA MET A 197 4.83 4.59 13.58
C MET A 197 4.65 3.08 13.79
N TYR A 198 3.87 2.41 12.94
CA TYR A 198 3.44 1.01 13.16
C TYR A 198 4.37 -0.05 12.56
N THR A 199 5.12 0.28 11.52
CA THR A 199 6.00 -0.67 10.82
C THR A 199 7.44 -0.54 11.29
N TYR A 200 7.96 0.69 11.40
CA TYR A 200 9.35 0.93 11.76
C TYR A 200 9.55 1.13 13.27
N ALA A 201 8.88 2.11 13.89
CA ALA A 201 9.13 2.50 15.27
C ALA A 201 8.61 1.48 16.30
N LEU A 202 7.31 1.22 16.30
CA LEU A 202 6.67 0.46 17.38
C LEU A 202 7.23 -0.97 17.56
N PRO A 203 7.40 -1.79 16.51
CA PRO A 203 7.97 -3.13 16.66
C PRO A 203 9.41 -3.11 17.17
N CYS A 204 10.25 -2.21 16.64
CA CYS A 204 11.65 -2.06 17.04
C CYS A 204 11.78 -1.61 18.51
N LEU A 205 10.97 -0.64 18.94
CA LEU A 205 10.96 -0.15 20.32
C LEU A 205 10.48 -1.22 21.29
N VAL A 206 9.43 -1.96 20.94
CA VAL A 206 8.91 -3.06 21.76
C VAL A 206 9.97 -4.16 21.90
N TYR A 207 10.61 -4.56 20.80
CA TYR A 207 11.68 -5.57 20.81
C TYR A 207 12.87 -5.13 21.68
N MET A 208 13.41 -3.91 21.48
CA MET A 208 14.51 -3.40 22.28
C MET A 208 14.15 -3.30 23.77
N ARG A 209 12.92 -2.91 24.10
CA ARG A 209 12.45 -2.86 25.50
C ARG A 209 12.36 -4.25 26.12
N GLN A 210 11.89 -5.26 25.38
CA GLN A 210 11.85 -6.64 25.86
C GLN A 210 13.25 -7.19 26.14
N GLU A 211 14.20 -6.97 25.22
CA GLU A 211 15.60 -7.40 25.37
C GLU A 211 16.32 -6.69 26.52
N TYR A 212 16.01 -5.40 26.75
CA TYR A 212 16.50 -4.65 27.91
C TYR A 212 16.01 -5.27 29.23
N LEU A 213 14.72 -5.59 29.32
CA LEU A 213 14.14 -6.24 30.50
C LEU A 213 14.68 -7.66 30.72
N ALA A 214 15.07 -8.35 29.65
CA ALA A 214 15.70 -9.67 29.71
C ALA A 214 17.22 -9.62 30.02
N GLY A 215 17.84 -8.43 30.06
CA GLY A 215 19.28 -8.27 30.26
C GLY A 215 20.16 -8.76 29.10
N GLN A 216 19.58 -8.97 27.90
CA GLN A 216 20.26 -9.52 26.71
C GLN A 216 20.51 -8.46 25.62
N LEU A 217 20.34 -7.18 25.97
CA LEU A 217 20.47 -6.07 25.05
C LEU A 217 21.95 -5.79 24.74
N THR A 218 22.35 -6.07 23.50
CA THR A 218 23.68 -5.75 23.00
C THR A 218 23.68 -4.42 22.24
N SER A 219 24.81 -3.72 22.23
CA SER A 219 24.96 -2.45 21.49
C SER A 219 24.69 -2.62 20.00
N PHE A 220 25.00 -3.79 19.42
CA PHE A 220 24.70 -4.10 18.03
C PHE A 220 23.18 -4.16 17.77
N LYS A 221 22.40 -4.83 18.64
CA LYS A 221 20.94 -4.88 18.52
C LYS A 221 20.34 -3.48 18.57
N ILE A 222 20.83 -2.62 19.47
CA ILE A 222 20.39 -1.21 19.56
C ILE A 222 20.68 -0.50 18.24
N ALA A 223 21.92 -0.55 17.75
CA ALA A 223 22.30 0.12 16.51
C ALA A 223 21.45 -0.34 15.32
N ALA A 224 21.27 -1.64 15.13
CA ALA A 224 20.49 -2.20 14.03
C ALA A 224 19.02 -1.72 14.05
N HIS A 225 18.36 -1.78 15.21
CA HIS A 225 16.96 -1.35 15.33
C HIS A 225 16.80 0.16 15.25
N SER A 226 17.75 0.94 15.80
CA SER A 226 17.76 2.40 15.65
C SER A 226 17.90 2.84 14.19
N VAL A 227 18.70 2.14 13.37
CA VAL A 227 18.81 2.41 11.93
C VAL A 227 17.47 2.19 11.21
N ILE A 228 16.72 1.15 11.57
CA ILE A 228 15.40 0.88 10.99
C ILE A 228 14.42 2.02 11.32
N ILE A 229 14.42 2.50 12.56
CA ILE A 229 13.60 3.65 12.98
C ILE A 229 14.01 4.91 12.22
N ALA A 230 15.31 5.17 12.11
CA ALA A 230 15.84 6.31 11.37
C ALA A 230 15.42 6.26 9.90
N PHE A 231 15.45 5.08 9.27
CA PHE A 231 14.95 4.89 7.91
C PHE A 231 13.46 5.25 7.77
N GLY A 232 12.62 4.86 8.73
CA GLY A 232 11.21 5.23 8.76
C GLY A 232 10.99 6.76 8.89
N VAL A 233 11.79 7.43 9.71
CA VAL A 233 11.76 8.90 9.87
C VAL A 233 12.22 9.59 8.57
N VAL A 234 13.34 9.15 8.00
CA VAL A 234 13.86 9.68 6.73
C VAL A 234 12.85 9.48 5.62
N ASN A 235 12.18 8.32 5.54
CA ASN A 235 11.14 8.05 4.56
C ASN A 235 9.99 9.06 4.66
N LEU A 236 9.54 9.39 5.88
CA LEU A 236 8.49 10.40 6.12
C LEU A 236 8.96 11.80 5.73
N VAL A 237 10.13 12.22 6.19
CA VAL A 237 10.69 13.56 5.88
C VAL A 237 10.89 13.72 4.38
N ALA A 238 11.42 12.69 3.72
CA ALA A 238 11.67 12.71 2.28
C ALA A 238 10.39 12.92 1.45
N GLN A 239 9.21 12.52 1.94
CA GLN A 239 7.95 12.78 1.22
C GLN A 239 7.63 14.27 1.05
N PHE A 240 8.11 15.11 1.97
CA PHE A 240 7.92 16.56 1.92
C PHE A 240 8.99 17.28 1.09
N LEU A 241 10.11 16.60 0.82
CA LEU A 241 11.22 17.16 0.03
C LEU A 241 11.03 16.94 -1.48
N ILE A 242 10.10 16.10 -1.87
CA ILE A 242 9.78 15.80 -3.27
C ILE A 242 8.47 16.48 -3.68
N HIS A 243 8.53 17.19 -4.80
CA HIS A 243 7.39 17.84 -5.45
C HIS A 243 7.03 17.12 -6.76
#